data_AF-A0A931STQ2-F1
#
_entry.id   AF-A0A931STQ2-F1
#
_cell.length_a   1.000
_cell.length_b   1.000
_cell.length_c   1.000
_cell.angle_alpha   90.00
_cell.angle_beta   90.00
_cell.angle_gamma   90.00
#
_symmetry.space_group_name_H-M   'P 1'
#
loop_
_entity.id
_entity.type
_entity.pdbx_description
1 polymer ?
#
loop_
_entity_poly.entity_id
_entity_poly.type
_entity_poly.pdbx_seq_one_letter_code
_entity_poly.pdbx_strand_id
1 'polypeptide(L)'
;MGDKVFYPQRPRFEALGAGCKPPFDFHAAIQGKNQLIKAARQSNYVNVLEHMVGVELVEAKASFIGPRQISADGQVLEAERVIVATGSSTKLLPIPGLDQVK
;
A
#
# COMPACT_ATOMS: atom_id res chain seq x y z
N MET A 1 -35.73 -11.27 -10.55
CA MET A 1 -36.10 -11.47 -9.12
C MET A 1 -35.02 -12.22 -8.32
N GLY A 2 -34.21 -13.10 -8.93
CA GLY A 2 -33.20 -13.92 -8.22
C GLY A 2 -31.98 -13.18 -7.64
N ASP A 3 -31.44 -12.18 -8.34
CA ASP A 3 -30.23 -11.47 -7.90
C ASP A 3 -30.42 -10.65 -6.62
N LYS A 4 -31.65 -10.16 -6.38
CA LYS A 4 -32.02 -9.42 -5.16
C LYS A 4 -32.06 -10.30 -3.91
N VAL A 5 -32.04 -11.62 -4.06
CA VAL A 5 -32.08 -12.59 -2.96
C VAL A 5 -30.77 -13.36 -2.84
N PHE A 6 -30.03 -13.59 -3.93
CA PHE A 6 -28.83 -14.43 -3.90
C PHE A 6 -27.59 -13.73 -3.29
N TYR A 7 -27.21 -12.56 -3.81
CA TYR A 7 -26.05 -11.80 -3.32
C TYR A 7 -26.13 -11.37 -1.85
N PRO A 8 -27.27 -10.85 -1.33
CA PRO A 8 -27.35 -10.48 0.07
C PRO A 8 -27.24 -11.68 1.02
N GLN A 9 -27.44 -12.93 0.57
CA GLN A 9 -27.35 -14.11 1.43
C GLN A 9 -25.94 -14.73 1.48
N ARG A 10 -25.04 -14.30 0.59
CA ARG A 10 -23.67 -14.83 0.46
C ARG A 10 -22.67 -13.70 0.18
N PRO A 11 -22.41 -12.84 1.18
CA PRO A 11 -21.46 -11.75 1.03
C PRO A 11 -20.05 -12.29 0.72
N ARG A 12 -19.40 -11.73 -0.32
CA ARG A 12 -18.02 -12.05 -0.69
C ARG A 12 -16.99 -11.46 0.28
N PHE A 13 -17.38 -10.40 0.97
CA PHE A 13 -16.53 -9.66 1.89
C PHE A 13 -17.03 -9.87 3.32
N GLU A 14 -16.13 -10.22 4.22
CA GLU A 14 -16.44 -10.47 5.64
C GLU A 14 -17.08 -9.26 6.33
N ALA A 15 -16.81 -8.06 5.83
CA ALA A 15 -17.39 -6.80 6.31
C ALA A 15 -18.91 -6.70 6.13
N LEU A 16 -19.51 -7.56 5.31
CA LEU A 16 -20.94 -7.55 5.01
C LEU A 16 -21.58 -8.77 5.65
N GLY A 17 -22.61 -8.57 6.47
CA GLY A 17 -23.47 -9.66 6.92
C GLY A 17 -24.37 -10.20 5.81
N ALA A 18 -25.16 -11.23 6.13
CA ALA A 18 -26.20 -11.74 5.22
C ALA A 18 -27.57 -11.08 5.50
N GLY A 19 -28.40 -10.93 4.46
CA GLY A 19 -29.78 -10.45 4.54
C GLY A 19 -30.06 -9.17 3.73
N CYS A 20 -31.34 -8.76 3.67
CA CYS A 20 -31.79 -7.61 2.87
C CYS A 20 -31.32 -6.23 3.38
N LYS A 21 -30.75 -6.16 4.60
CA LYS A 21 -30.08 -4.99 5.19
C LYS A 21 -28.92 -5.50 6.03
N PRO A 22 -27.82 -5.93 5.39
CA PRO A 22 -26.77 -6.62 6.09
C PRO A 22 -26.06 -5.66 7.06
N PRO A 23 -25.73 -6.10 8.29
CA PRO A 23 -24.87 -5.32 9.16
C PRO A 23 -23.52 -5.09 8.47
N PHE A 24 -22.92 -3.93 8.72
CA PHE A 24 -21.64 -3.53 8.15
C PHE A 24 -20.60 -3.41 9.25
N ASP A 25 -19.51 -4.17 9.11
CA ASP A 25 -18.34 -4.08 9.97
C ASP A 25 -17.22 -3.32 9.26
N PHE A 26 -17.01 -2.07 9.68
CA PHE A 26 -15.98 -1.22 9.10
C PHE A 26 -14.55 -1.72 9.41
N HIS A 27 -14.34 -2.32 10.58
CA HIS A 27 -13.04 -2.85 10.95
C HIS A 27 -12.67 -4.04 10.06
N ALA A 28 -13.61 -4.97 9.85
CA ALA A 28 -13.44 -6.08 8.91
C ALA A 28 -13.20 -5.57 7.46
N ALA A 29 -13.83 -4.47 7.05
CA ALA A 29 -13.58 -3.87 5.74
C ALA A 29 -12.13 -3.37 5.60
N ILE A 30 -11.61 -2.68 6.61
CA ILE A 30 -10.22 -2.19 6.62
C ILE A 30 -9.23 -3.36 6.58
N GLN A 31 -9.47 -4.41 7.37
CA GLN A 31 -8.63 -5.60 7.38
C GLN A 31 -8.63 -6.33 6.04
N GLY A 32 -9.81 -6.59 5.47
CA GLY A 32 -9.94 -7.26 4.16
C GLY A 32 -9.24 -6.47 3.05
N LYS A 33 -9.40 -5.14 3.02
CA LYS A 33 -8.65 -4.26 2.10
C LYS A 33 -7.14 -4.39 2.29
N ASN A 34 -6.65 -4.37 3.53
CA ASN A 34 -5.22 -4.45 3.82
C ASN A 34 -4.61 -5.79 3.34
N GLN A 35 -5.33 -6.91 3.53
CA GLN A 35 -4.93 -8.22 3.03
C GLN A 35 -4.85 -8.25 1.49
N LEU A 36 -5.88 -7.73 0.82
CA LEU A 36 -5.91 -7.66 -0.65
C LEU A 36 -4.73 -6.83 -1.19
N ILE A 37 -4.49 -5.65 -0.62
CA ILE A 37 -3.36 -4.79 -1.03
C ILE A 37 -2.02 -5.50 -0.80
N LYS A 38 -1.86 -6.20 0.33
CA LYS A 38 -0.63 -6.94 0.63
C LYS A 38 -0.37 -8.02 -0.42
N ALA A 39 -1.39 -8.81 -0.76
CA ALA A 39 -1.28 -9.84 -1.79
C ALA A 39 -0.92 -9.26 -3.16
N ALA A 40 -1.61 -8.18 -3.56
CA ALA A 40 -1.33 -7.51 -4.83
C ALA A 40 0.09 -6.92 -4.91
N ARG A 41 0.60 -6.36 -3.81
CA ARG A 41 1.98 -5.83 -3.76
C ARG A 41 3.02 -6.94 -3.94
N GLN A 42 2.82 -8.08 -3.29
CA GLN A 42 3.71 -9.23 -3.43
C GLN A 42 3.75 -9.72 -4.87
N SER A 43 2.58 -10.00 -5.44
CA SER A 43 2.49 -10.61 -6.78
C SER A 43 2.96 -9.67 -7.89
N ASN A 44 2.63 -8.38 -7.79
CA ASN A 44 2.83 -7.44 -8.89
C ASN A 44 4.21 -6.79 -8.88
N TYR A 45 4.93 -6.82 -7.76
CA TYR A 45 6.23 -6.15 -7.64
C TYR A 45 7.33 -7.11 -7.21
N VAL A 46 7.24 -7.68 -6.01
CA VAL A 46 8.34 -8.48 -5.44
C VAL A 46 8.64 -9.69 -6.31
N ASN A 47 7.62 -10.51 -6.61
CA ASN A 47 7.79 -11.70 -7.43
C ASN A 47 8.23 -11.37 -8.87
N VAL A 48 7.92 -10.16 -9.36
CA VAL A 48 8.33 -9.72 -10.71
C VAL A 48 9.82 -9.37 -10.70
N LEU A 49 10.28 -8.62 -9.69
CA LEU A 49 11.67 -8.20 -9.55
C LEU A 49 12.61 -9.39 -9.33
N GLU A 50 12.18 -10.44 -8.63
CA GLU A 50 12.94 -11.68 -8.42
C GLU A 50 13.40 -12.35 -9.74
N HIS A 51 12.73 -12.07 -10.86
CA HIS A 51 13.05 -12.64 -12.16
C HIS A 51 13.68 -11.63 -13.14
N MET A 52 13.91 -10.38 -12.73
CA MET A 52 14.50 -9.35 -13.57
C MET A 52 16.02 -9.28 -13.40
N VAL A 53 16.76 -9.67 -14.44
CA VAL A 53 18.21 -9.54 -14.47
C VAL A 53 18.62 -8.07 -14.52
N GLY A 54 19.56 -7.68 -13.66
CA GLY A 54 20.11 -6.31 -13.61
C GLY A 54 19.30 -5.32 -12.77
N VAL A 55 18.33 -5.79 -11.98
CA VAL A 55 17.60 -4.98 -11.01
C VAL A 55 17.87 -5.48 -9.60
N GLU A 56 18.23 -4.57 -8.71
CA GLU A 56 18.41 -4.83 -7.28
C GLU A 56 17.36 -4.03 -6.49
N LEU A 57 16.67 -4.69 -5.57
CA LEU A 57 15.71 -4.05 -4.67
C LEU A 57 16.36 -3.82 -3.31
N VAL A 58 16.49 -2.54 -2.92
CA VAL A 58 16.93 -2.14 -1.59
C VAL A 58 15.75 -1.51 -0.85
N GLU A 59 15.19 -2.22 0.13
CA GLU A 59 14.07 -1.73 0.95
C GLU A 59 14.54 -0.79 2.06
N ALA A 60 14.89 0.45 1.70
CA ALA A 60 15.32 1.45 2.68
C ALA A 60 14.90 2.88 2.30
N LYS A 61 14.96 3.79 3.27
CA LYS A 61 14.93 5.23 2.97
C LYS A 61 16.27 5.62 2.37
N ALA A 62 16.21 6.20 1.18
CA ALA A 62 17.37 6.68 0.46
C ALA A 62 17.56 8.20 0.64
N SER A 63 18.79 8.67 0.69
CA SER A 63 19.14 10.09 0.65
C SER A 63 20.38 10.33 -0.22
N PHE A 64 20.43 11.48 -0.90
CA PHE A 64 21.63 11.90 -1.60
C PHE A 64 22.69 12.33 -0.57
N ILE A 65 23.91 11.80 -0.72
CA ILE A 65 25.10 12.25 0.02
C ILE A 65 26.12 12.92 -0.91
N GLY A 66 25.81 13.00 -2.19
CA GLY A 66 26.55 13.72 -3.22
C GLY A 66 25.77 13.75 -4.54
N PRO A 67 26.31 14.36 -5.61
CA PRO A 67 25.59 14.49 -6.88
C PRO A 67 25.20 13.16 -7.55
N ARG A 68 25.96 12.10 -7.26
CA ARG A 68 25.81 10.74 -7.82
C ARG A 68 25.91 9.63 -6.79
N GLN A 69 25.87 10.00 -5.50
CA GLN A 69 26.03 9.07 -4.39
C GLN A 69 24.79 9.10 -3.51
N ILE A 70 24.25 7.93 -3.23
CA ILE A 70 23.01 7.72 -2.49
C ILE A 70 23.33 6.81 -1.31
N SER A 71 22.90 7.19 -0.11
CA SER A 71 22.93 6.33 1.06
C SER A 71 21.60 5.60 1.18
N ALA A 72 21.61 4.26 1.26
CA ALA A 72 20.45 3.43 1.50
C ALA A 72 20.88 2.19 2.30
N ASP A 73 20.16 1.84 3.36
CA ASP A 73 20.49 0.70 4.25
C ASP A 73 21.95 0.70 4.78
N GLY A 74 22.50 1.88 5.05
CA GLY A 74 23.90 2.04 5.49
C GLY A 74 24.95 1.82 4.39
N GLN A 75 24.53 1.52 3.16
CA GLN A 75 25.39 1.35 1.99
C GLN A 75 25.45 2.63 1.18
N VAL A 76 26.60 2.87 0.52
CA VAL A 76 26.78 3.96 -0.42
C VAL A 76 26.71 3.41 -1.84
N LEU A 77 25.69 3.83 -2.58
CA LEU A 77 25.45 3.46 -3.97
C LEU A 77 25.88 4.60 -4.88
N GLU A 78 26.71 4.30 -5.88
CA GLU A 78 27.10 5.24 -6.93
C GLU A 78 26.32 4.94 -8.22
N ALA A 79 25.80 5.99 -8.88
CA ALA A 79 25.01 5.84 -10.10
C ALA A 79 25.37 6.88 -11.15
N GLU A 80 25.42 6.47 -12.42
CA GLU A 80 25.64 7.39 -13.54
C GLU A 80 24.44 8.32 -13.76
N ARG A 81 23.23 7.79 -13.54
CA ARG A 81 21.94 8.47 -13.73
C ARG A 81 21.04 8.16 -12.54
N VAL A 82 20.29 9.16 -12.10
CA VAL A 82 19.36 9.02 -10.98
C VAL A 82 17.98 9.53 -11.38
N ILE A 83 16.95 8.73 -11.12
CA ILE A 83 15.54 9.11 -11.30
C ILE A 83 14.93 9.31 -9.91
N VAL A 84 14.36 10.49 -9.66
CA VAL A 84 13.66 10.79 -8.41
C VAL A 84 12.17 10.49 -8.59
N ALA A 85 11.71 9.39 -8.01
CA ALA A 85 10.34 8.91 -8.10
C ALA A 85 9.69 8.68 -6.71
N THR A 86 9.94 9.60 -5.76
CA THR A 86 9.50 9.48 -4.35
C THR A 86 7.99 9.67 -4.13
N GLY A 87 7.23 9.97 -5.18
CA GLY A 87 5.80 10.28 -5.09
C GLY A 87 5.54 11.56 -4.29
N SER A 88 4.41 11.60 -3.59
CA SER A 88 3.99 12.72 -2.75
C SER A 88 3.45 12.25 -1.40
N SER A 89 3.42 13.16 -0.43
CA SER A 89 2.79 12.94 0.88
C SER A 89 1.82 14.07 1.20
N THR A 90 0.80 13.75 1.99
CA THR A 90 -0.16 14.76 2.49
C THR A 90 0.55 15.80 3.36
N LYS A 91 0.27 17.08 3.13
CA LYS A 91 0.73 18.17 3.98
C LYS A 91 -0.23 18.34 5.16
N LEU A 92 0.26 18.17 6.39
CA LEU A 92 -0.47 18.57 7.58
C LEU A 92 -0.45 20.10 7.69
N LEU A 93 -1.63 20.70 7.84
CA LEU A 93 -1.76 22.14 8.07
C LEU A 93 -1.67 22.43 9.58
N PRO A 94 -1.07 23.55 9.99
CA PRO A 94 -0.92 23.91 11.41
C PRO A 94 -2.25 24.41 12.00
N ILE A 95 -3.27 23.56 11.99
CA ILE A 95 -4.59 23.84 12.57
C ILE A 95 -4.56 23.37 14.02
N PRO A 96 -4.78 24.26 15.02
CA PRO A 96 -4.79 23.87 16.42
C PRO A 96 -5.73 22.68 16.69
N GLY A 97 -5.22 21.63 17.33
CA GLY A 97 -5.97 20.42 17.69
C GLY A 97 -6.03 19.33 16.62
N LEU A 98 -5.56 19.59 15.39
CA LEU A 98 -5.55 18.58 14.31
C LEU A 98 -4.60 17.41 14.62
N ASP A 99 -3.52 17.68 15.34
CA ASP A 99 -2.54 16.69 15.81
C ASP A 99 -3.08 15.76 16.90
N GLN A 100 -4.26 16.04 17.44
CA GLN A 100 -4.87 15.30 18.55
C GLN A 100 -5.95 14.31 18.09
N VAL A 101 -6.36 14.34 16.83
CA VAL A 101 -7.36 13.43 16.25
C VAL A 101 -6.64 12.21 15.67
N LYS A 102 -7.03 11.01 16.12
CA LYS A 102 -6.51 9.71 15.63
C LYS A 102 -7.59 8.90 14.94
#